data_AF-A0A9R1VTR8-F1
#
_entry.id   AF-A0A9R1VTR8-F1
#
_cell.length_a   1.000
_cell.length_b   1.000
_cell.length_c   1.000
_cell.angle_alpha   90.00
_cell.angle_beta   90.00
_cell.angle_gamma   90.00
#
_symmetry.space_group_name_H-M   'P 1'
#
loop_
_entity.id
_entity.type
_entity.pdbx_description
1 polymer ?
#
loop_
_entity_poly.entity_id
_entity_poly.type
_entity_poly.pdbx_seq_one_letter_code
_entity_poly.pdbx_strand_id
1 'polypeptide(L)'
;MQTHSNIPITQESINPREQIPIPVESDNAIPYNEVCMASITVVSVSPYFHRFQKIQILHRDIPLQIRCDSMRIRFGLSTKYLDYAGRPRLSFMVDANSPTLCNLLDACDHITKRFLGFDCNSEWRPLVNRKFSESPTVRLNLRTEDGERSGWMTEIYHKDSSSSSSSLSAPQMVSCSGYDVAELDWLFRPGGFVDAYLCLEPYNYPENAGIRLVAKKLIVHY
;
A
#
# COMPACT_ATOMS: atom_id res chain seq x y z
N MET A 1 -69.16 18.51 -8.29
CA MET A 1 -68.03 19.46 -8.28
C MET A 1 -67.17 19.15 -7.08
N GLN A 2 -65.99 18.56 -7.28
CA GLN A 2 -64.92 18.50 -6.29
C GLN A 2 -63.61 18.50 -7.08
N THR A 3 -62.89 19.61 -6.98
CA THR A 3 -61.64 19.90 -7.67
C THR A 3 -60.48 19.41 -6.80
N HIS A 4 -59.70 18.44 -7.30
CA HIS A 4 -58.40 18.11 -6.72
C HIS A 4 -57.37 19.17 -7.14
N SER A 5 -56.88 19.94 -6.17
CA SER A 5 -55.75 20.86 -6.34
C SER A 5 -54.47 20.13 -5.90
N ASN A 6 -53.55 19.93 -6.85
CA ASN A 6 -52.19 19.45 -6.59
C ASN A 6 -51.34 20.62 -6.07
N ILE A 7 -50.78 20.49 -4.87
CA ILE A 7 -49.74 21.39 -4.35
C ILE A 7 -48.39 20.68 -4.57
N PRO A 8 -47.40 21.31 -5.25
CA PRO A 8 -46.07 20.73 -5.39
C PRO A 8 -45.27 20.93 -4.10
N ILE A 9 -44.65 19.87 -3.61
CA ILE A 9 -43.69 19.90 -2.49
C ILE A 9 -42.38 20.50 -3.01
N THR A 10 -42.00 21.65 -2.48
CA THR A 10 -40.73 22.32 -2.74
C THR A 10 -39.59 21.48 -2.18
N GLN A 11 -38.66 21.06 -3.04
CA GLN A 11 -37.40 20.43 -2.62
C GLN A 11 -36.50 21.51 -2.00
N GLU A 12 -36.25 21.44 -0.69
CA GLU A 12 -35.17 22.19 -0.05
C GLU A 12 -33.83 21.67 -0.58
N SER A 13 -33.07 22.55 -1.22
CA SER A 13 -31.74 22.24 -1.74
C SER A 13 -30.74 22.20 -0.57
N ILE A 14 -30.16 21.03 -0.32
CA ILE A 14 -29.06 20.89 0.64
C ILE A 14 -27.80 21.48 0.00
N ASN A 15 -27.26 22.52 0.62
CA ASN A 15 -26.08 23.27 0.19
C ASN A 15 -24.81 22.39 0.24
N PRO A 16 -24.03 22.23 -0.85
CA PRO A 16 -22.95 21.23 -0.94
C PRO A 16 -21.61 21.69 -0.33
N ARG A 17 -21.61 22.49 0.74
CA ARG A 17 -20.36 22.96 1.38
C ARG A 17 -20.40 22.77 2.87
N GLU A 18 -19.93 21.60 3.31
CA GLU A 18 -19.13 21.32 4.51
C GLU A 18 -19.15 19.81 4.80
N GLN A 19 -18.61 19.01 3.88
CA GLN A 19 -18.08 17.71 4.26
C GLN A 19 -16.64 17.94 4.74
N ILE A 20 -16.48 18.03 6.05
CA ILE A 20 -15.19 17.88 6.71
C ILE A 20 -14.59 16.56 6.19
N PRO A 21 -13.39 16.56 5.58
CA PRO A 21 -12.80 15.32 5.11
C PRO A 21 -12.62 14.38 6.30
N ILE A 22 -13.24 13.21 6.22
CA ILE A 22 -12.94 12.09 7.11
C ILE A 22 -11.44 11.80 6.92
N PRO A 23 -10.60 11.78 7.98
CA PRO A 23 -9.18 11.51 7.82
C PRO A 23 -9.00 10.17 7.13
N VAL A 24 -8.31 10.18 6.00
CA VAL A 24 -8.01 8.97 5.25
C VAL A 24 -7.02 8.17 6.09
N GLU A 25 -7.30 6.88 6.33
CA GLU A 25 -6.52 5.97 7.19
C GLU A 25 -5.02 5.85 6.81
N SER A 26 -4.66 6.39 5.64
CA SER A 26 -3.32 6.50 5.05
C SER A 26 -2.42 7.56 5.70
N ASP A 27 -2.96 8.54 6.44
CA ASP A 27 -2.16 9.65 7.02
C ASP A 27 -1.46 9.30 8.35
N ASN A 28 -1.75 8.12 8.93
CA ASN A 28 -1.15 7.65 10.18
C ASN A 28 0.20 6.92 10.00
N ALA A 29 0.78 6.94 8.79
CA ALA A 29 2.05 6.26 8.53
C ALA A 29 3.22 6.99 9.22
N ILE A 30 4.02 6.23 9.97
CA ILE A 30 5.17 6.75 10.71
C ILE A 30 6.39 6.75 9.77
N PRO A 31 7.20 7.82 9.72
CA PRO A 31 8.47 7.78 9.02
C PRO A 31 9.31 6.57 9.45
N TYR A 32 9.85 5.80 8.49
CA TYR A 32 10.50 4.52 8.79
C TYR A 32 11.66 4.64 9.82
N ASN A 33 12.31 5.80 9.90
CA ASN A 33 13.39 6.12 10.82
C ASN A 33 12.90 6.44 12.26
N GLU A 34 11.62 6.73 12.46
CA GLU A 34 11.00 6.97 13.76
C GLU A 34 10.38 5.70 14.38
N VAL A 35 10.33 4.61 13.61
CA VAL A 35 9.81 3.33 14.08
C VAL A 35 10.79 2.70 15.07
N CYS A 36 10.41 2.71 16.35
CA CYS A 36 11.14 1.98 17.38
C CYS A 36 10.99 0.46 17.21
N MET A 37 12.06 -0.22 16.79
CA MET A 37 12.06 -1.68 16.57
C MET A 37 11.70 -2.49 17.81
N ALA A 38 12.03 -2.01 19.01
CA ALA A 38 11.70 -2.68 20.28
C ALA A 38 10.19 -2.66 20.59
N SER A 39 9.42 -1.77 19.95
CA SER A 39 7.97 -1.67 20.10
C SER A 39 7.21 -2.44 19.02
N ILE A 40 7.90 -3.20 18.17
CA ILE A 40 7.28 -4.03 17.14
C ILE A 40 6.82 -5.33 17.77
N THR A 41 5.53 -5.63 17.61
CA THR A 41 4.93 -6.87 18.08
C THR A 41 4.16 -7.54 16.95
N VAL A 42 3.90 -8.83 17.11
CA VAL A 42 3.15 -9.62 16.13
C VAL A 42 2.03 -10.33 16.86
N VAL A 43 0.81 -10.20 16.36
CA VAL A 43 -0.39 -10.76 16.98
C VAL A 43 -1.15 -11.63 15.99
N SER A 44 -1.83 -12.64 16.52
CA SER A 44 -2.81 -13.43 15.77
C SER A 44 -4.17 -12.76 15.86
N VAL A 45 -4.77 -12.46 14.71
CA VAL A 45 -6.11 -11.89 14.60
C VAL A 45 -7.07 -13.07 14.44
N SER A 46 -7.84 -13.35 15.52
CA SER A 46 -9.06 -14.19 15.68
C SER A 46 -9.41 -15.18 14.55
N PRO A 47 -9.81 -16.44 14.86
CA PRO A 47 -9.65 -17.57 13.94
C PRO A 47 -10.47 -17.36 12.66
N TYR A 48 -9.77 -17.14 11.55
CA TYR A 48 -10.38 -17.30 10.24
C TYR A 48 -10.75 -18.78 10.07
N PHE A 49 -11.89 -19.07 9.48
CA PHE A 49 -12.46 -20.42 9.29
C PHE A 49 -11.65 -21.34 8.35
N HIS A 50 -10.37 -21.05 8.11
CA HIS A 50 -9.44 -21.86 7.33
C HIS A 50 -8.15 -22.04 8.13
N ARG A 51 -7.39 -23.10 7.85
CA ARG A 51 -6.22 -23.58 8.62
C ARG A 51 -5.04 -22.60 8.79
N PHE A 52 -5.22 -21.31 8.53
CA PHE A 52 -4.20 -20.28 8.60
C PHE A 52 -4.68 -19.12 9.48
N GLN A 53 -3.93 -18.86 10.56
CA GLN A 53 -4.15 -17.70 11.41
C GLN A 53 -3.78 -16.43 10.64
N LYS A 54 -4.68 -15.43 10.65
CA LYS A 54 -4.35 -14.11 10.11
C LYS A 54 -3.43 -13.42 11.11
N ILE A 55 -2.26 -12.99 10.67
CA ILE A 55 -1.27 -12.36 11.53
C ILE A 55 -1.17 -10.88 11.18
N GLN A 56 -0.97 -10.05 12.19
CA GLN A 56 -0.77 -8.63 12.04
C GLN A 56 0.50 -8.17 12.76
N ILE A 57 1.28 -7.34 12.09
CA ILE A 57 2.47 -6.69 12.64
C ILE A 57 2.03 -5.34 13.18
N LEU A 58 2.33 -5.08 14.45
CA LEU A 58 1.95 -3.88 15.17
C LEU A 58 3.19 -3.08 15.59
N HIS A 59 3.02 -1.78 15.78
CA HIS A 59 3.95 -0.91 16.47
C HIS A 59 3.17 -0.13 17.52
N ARG A 60 3.53 -0.26 18.80
CA ARG A 60 2.78 0.35 19.91
C ARG A 60 1.26 0.06 19.82
N ASP A 61 0.93 -1.21 19.61
CA ASP A 61 -0.43 -1.76 19.55
C ASP A 61 -1.31 -1.28 18.37
N ILE A 62 -0.75 -0.51 17.42
CA ILE A 62 -1.43 -0.13 16.17
C ILE A 62 -0.82 -0.86 14.96
N PRO A 63 -1.60 -1.18 13.90
CA PRO A 63 -1.06 -1.79 12.69
C PRO A 63 0.12 -1.00 12.13
N LEU A 64 1.25 -1.66 11.94
CA LEU A 64 2.47 -0.99 11.49
C LEU A 64 2.28 -0.47 10.05
N GLN A 65 2.27 0.85 9.93
CA GLN A 65 2.30 1.57 8.67
C GLN A 65 3.54 2.46 8.64
N ILE A 66 4.36 2.31 7.60
CA ILE A 66 5.60 3.07 7.45
C ILE A 66 5.54 3.98 6.25
N ARG A 67 6.12 5.16 6.38
CA ARG A 67 6.35 6.11 5.30
C ARG A 67 7.82 6.05 4.89
N CYS A 68 8.05 5.88 3.59
CA CYS A 68 9.37 5.90 2.97
C CYS A 68 9.38 6.98 1.89
N ASP A 69 10.31 7.92 1.99
CA ASP A 69 10.43 9.01 1.02
C ASP A 69 11.51 8.74 -0.03
N SER A 70 11.30 9.24 -1.24
CA SER A 70 12.27 9.27 -2.34
C SER A 70 12.89 7.89 -2.64
N MET A 71 12.05 6.86 -2.70
CA MET A 71 12.47 5.52 -3.11
C MET A 71 12.66 5.47 -4.62
N ARG A 72 13.84 5.06 -5.07
CA ARG A 72 14.14 4.98 -6.51
C ARG A 72 13.52 3.72 -7.10
N ILE A 73 12.77 3.85 -8.20
CA ILE A 73 12.21 2.73 -8.95
C ILE A 73 13.32 2.05 -9.75
N ARG A 74 13.55 0.77 -9.49
CA ARG A 74 14.54 -0.05 -10.19
C ARG A 74 13.93 -0.83 -11.34
N PHE A 75 12.81 -1.48 -11.06
CA PHE A 75 12.05 -2.24 -12.05
C PHE A 75 10.61 -1.78 -11.96
N GLY A 76 10.02 -1.48 -13.13
CA GLY A 76 8.66 -0.99 -13.21
C GLY A 76 7.60 -2.03 -12.87
N LEU A 77 6.37 -1.77 -13.30
CA LEU A 77 5.24 -2.62 -12.96
C LEU A 77 5.41 -4.05 -13.50
N SER A 78 4.96 -4.98 -12.67
CA SER A 78 4.96 -6.41 -12.93
C SER A 78 3.60 -6.99 -12.59
N THR A 79 3.04 -7.72 -13.54
CA THR A 79 1.79 -8.49 -13.43
C THR A 79 2.04 -9.98 -13.17
N LYS A 80 3.29 -10.37 -12.84
CA LYS A 80 3.73 -11.76 -12.77
C LYS A 80 2.93 -12.62 -11.78
N TYR A 81 2.47 -12.03 -10.69
CA TYR A 81 1.76 -12.74 -9.64
C TYR A 81 0.27 -12.57 -9.83
N LEU A 82 -0.52 -13.61 -9.57
CA LEU A 82 -1.97 -13.55 -9.58
C LEU A 82 -2.51 -13.60 -8.14
N ASP A 83 -3.71 -13.08 -7.94
CA ASP A 83 -4.48 -13.26 -6.72
C ASP A 83 -5.28 -14.59 -6.76
N TYR A 84 -6.04 -14.87 -5.71
CA TYR A 84 -6.87 -16.08 -5.63
C TYR A 84 -8.00 -16.11 -6.67
N ALA A 85 -8.40 -14.97 -7.22
CA ALA A 85 -9.39 -14.85 -8.29
C ALA A 85 -8.74 -14.89 -9.69
N GLY A 86 -7.43 -15.11 -9.80
CA GLY A 86 -6.69 -15.13 -11.05
C GLY A 86 -6.40 -13.74 -11.64
N ARG A 87 -6.68 -12.66 -10.90
CA ARG A 87 -6.40 -11.29 -11.33
C ARG A 87 -4.92 -10.97 -11.12
N PRO A 88 -4.28 -10.18 -12.01
CA PRO A 88 -2.90 -9.78 -11.80
C PRO A 88 -2.72 -9.00 -10.50
N ARG A 89 -1.61 -9.22 -9.81
CA ARG A 89 -1.18 -8.43 -8.64
C ARG A 89 -0.05 -7.53 -9.09
N LEU A 90 -0.36 -6.25 -9.24
CA LEU A 90 0.65 -5.27 -9.60
C LEU A 90 1.68 -5.10 -8.50
N SER A 91 2.94 -5.16 -8.90
CA SER A 91 4.06 -4.85 -8.03
C SER A 91 5.20 -4.25 -8.83
N PHE A 92 6.02 -3.44 -8.18
CA PHE A 92 7.26 -2.91 -8.76
C PHE A 92 8.37 -2.99 -7.72
N MET A 93 9.62 -2.82 -8.15
CA MET A 93 10.77 -2.91 -7.25
C MET A 93 11.45 -1.56 -7.12
N VAL A 94 11.76 -1.22 -5.88
CA VAL A 94 12.45 0.00 -5.50
C VAL A 94 13.73 -0.31 -4.74
N ASP A 95 14.65 0.63 -4.75
CA ASP A 95 15.84 0.56 -3.90
C ASP A 95 15.49 0.80 -2.43
N ALA A 96 16.03 -0.03 -1.56
CA ALA A 96 16.05 0.23 -0.12
C ALA A 96 17.24 1.14 0.20
N ASN A 97 17.07 2.44 -0.07
CA ASN A 97 18.13 3.47 -0.02
C ASN A 97 18.76 3.71 1.36
N SER A 98 18.28 3.05 2.43
CA SER A 98 18.72 3.28 3.80
C SER A 98 18.99 1.97 4.55
N PRO A 99 20.15 1.82 5.22
CA PRO A 99 20.42 0.70 6.11
C PRO A 99 19.40 0.62 7.26
N THR A 100 18.90 1.75 7.75
CA THR A 100 17.87 1.80 8.80
C THR A 100 16.57 1.15 8.33
N LEU A 101 16.14 1.43 7.09
CA LEU A 101 14.99 0.77 6.50
C LEU A 101 15.23 -0.74 6.36
N CYS A 102 16.39 -1.14 5.86
CA CYS A 102 16.73 -2.56 5.73
C CYS A 102 16.66 -3.28 7.09
N ASN A 103 17.27 -2.71 8.13
CA ASN A 103 17.28 -3.27 9.48
C ASN A 103 15.86 -3.37 10.07
N LEU A 104 15.03 -2.34 9.86
CA LEU A 104 13.63 -2.36 10.29
C LEU A 104 12.86 -3.51 9.64
N LEU A 105 13.02 -3.68 8.32
CA LEU A 105 12.34 -4.72 7.56
C LEU A 105 12.86 -6.12 7.93
N ASP A 106 14.17 -6.28 8.14
CA ASP A 106 14.77 -7.53 8.62
C ASP A 106 14.28 -7.88 10.04
N ALA A 107 14.12 -6.88 10.93
CA ALA A 107 13.56 -7.08 12.26
C ALA A 107 12.10 -7.56 12.20
N CYS A 108 11.28 -6.94 11.34
CA CYS A 108 9.91 -7.40 11.09
C CYS A 108 9.87 -8.84 10.57
N ASP A 109 10.74 -9.18 9.61
CA ASP A 109 10.89 -10.53 9.08
C ASP A 109 11.26 -11.52 10.19
N HIS A 110 12.24 -11.19 11.02
CA HIS A 110 12.72 -12.06 12.10
C HIS A 110 11.64 -12.35 13.13
N ILE A 111 10.95 -11.30 13.61
CA ILE A 111 9.88 -11.44 14.62
C ILE A 111 8.72 -12.24 14.05
N THR A 112 8.29 -11.93 12.82
CA THR A 112 7.14 -12.61 12.17
C THR A 112 7.46 -14.07 11.87
N LYS A 113 8.67 -14.36 11.35
CA LYS A 113 9.12 -15.73 11.10
C LYS A 113 9.18 -16.55 12.39
N ARG A 114 9.68 -15.94 13.49
CA ARG A 114 9.72 -16.60 14.80
C ARG A 114 8.31 -16.88 15.34
N PHE A 115 7.38 -15.94 15.15
CA PHE A 115 5.98 -16.11 15.55
C PHE A 115 5.30 -17.25 14.80
N LEU A 116 5.55 -17.39 13.50
CA LEU A 116 5.04 -18.47 12.64
C LEU A 116 5.78 -19.82 12.80
N GLY A 117 6.96 -19.81 13.41
CA GLY A 117 8.01 -20.82 13.29
C GLY A 117 7.72 -22.24 13.79
N PHE A 118 6.49 -22.53 14.23
CA PHE A 118 6.05 -23.89 14.58
C PHE A 118 5.09 -24.51 13.54
N ASP A 119 4.41 -23.71 12.73
CA ASP A 119 3.31 -24.18 11.87
C ASP A 119 3.56 -23.98 10.36
N CYS A 120 4.72 -23.45 9.96
CA CYS A 120 5.03 -23.10 8.58
C CYS A 120 6.09 -24.05 7.98
N ASN A 121 5.66 -24.95 7.09
CA ASN A 121 6.56 -25.81 6.28
C ASN A 121 7.08 -25.11 5.00
N SER A 122 6.69 -23.85 4.77
CA SER A 122 6.94 -23.12 3.53
C SER A 122 8.28 -22.38 3.54
N GLU A 123 8.89 -22.17 2.37
CA GLU A 123 10.16 -21.44 2.28
C GLU A 123 9.93 -19.96 2.62
N TRP A 124 10.66 -19.44 3.63
CA TRP A 124 10.58 -18.03 4.00
C TRP A 124 11.28 -17.16 2.95
N ARG A 125 10.52 -16.26 2.31
CA ARG A 125 11.01 -15.27 1.36
C ARG A 125 11.33 -13.97 2.11
N PRO A 126 12.61 -13.52 2.12
CA PRO A 126 12.99 -12.29 2.79
C PRO A 126 12.36 -11.07 2.11
N LEU A 127 11.96 -10.09 2.91
CA LEU A 127 11.35 -8.84 2.47
C LEU A 127 12.37 -7.96 1.71
N VAL A 128 13.62 -7.95 2.19
CA VAL A 128 14.74 -7.25 1.54
C VAL A 128 15.53 -8.21 0.67
N ASN A 129 15.57 -7.94 -0.63
CA ASN A 129 16.32 -8.74 -1.60
C ASN A 129 17.75 -8.20 -1.78
N ARG A 130 18.74 -9.05 -1.47
CA ARG A 130 20.19 -8.77 -1.57
C ARG A 130 20.91 -9.67 -2.56
N LYS A 131 20.18 -10.51 -3.32
CA LYS A 131 20.79 -11.58 -4.14
C LYS A 131 21.35 -11.12 -5.48
N PHE A 132 20.77 -10.08 -6.09
CA PHE A 132 20.96 -9.79 -7.53
C PHE A 132 21.40 -8.36 -7.83
N SER A 133 21.77 -7.57 -6.82
CA SER A 133 22.00 -6.13 -7.00
C SER A 133 23.07 -5.63 -6.05
N GLU A 134 23.84 -4.64 -6.51
CA GLU A 134 24.82 -3.91 -5.70
C GLU A 134 24.17 -3.17 -4.51
N SER A 135 22.85 -2.96 -4.58
CA SER A 135 22.04 -2.32 -3.54
C SER A 135 20.84 -3.20 -3.17
N PRO A 136 20.42 -3.19 -1.89
CA PRO A 136 19.24 -3.93 -1.44
C PRO A 136 17.97 -3.38 -2.11
N THR A 137 17.08 -4.28 -2.51
CA THR A 137 15.80 -3.92 -3.17
C THR A 137 14.62 -4.47 -2.40
N VAL A 138 13.48 -3.78 -2.50
CA VAL A 138 12.20 -4.22 -1.92
C VAL A 138 11.10 -4.15 -2.96
N ARG A 139 10.13 -5.07 -2.86
CA ARG A 139 8.97 -5.13 -3.76
C ARG A 139 7.76 -4.47 -3.12
N LEU A 140 7.25 -3.42 -3.77
CA LEU A 140 6.02 -2.76 -3.38
C LEU A 140 4.85 -3.37 -4.17
N ASN A 141 3.75 -3.67 -3.48
CA ASN A 141 2.55 -4.25 -4.08
C ASN A 141 1.44 -3.20 -4.05
N LEU A 142 0.70 -3.07 -5.15
CA LEU A 142 -0.50 -2.25 -5.19
C LEU A 142 -1.69 -3.10 -4.74
N ARG A 143 -2.57 -2.49 -3.97
CA ARG A 143 -3.80 -3.13 -3.50
C ARG A 143 -4.94 -2.84 -4.47
N THR A 144 -5.66 -3.89 -4.82
CA THR A 144 -6.86 -3.85 -5.67
C THR A 144 -8.08 -4.06 -4.81
N GLU A 145 -9.21 -3.43 -5.17
CA GLU A 145 -10.48 -3.68 -4.49
C GLU A 145 -10.97 -5.11 -4.79
N ASP A 146 -11.44 -5.80 -3.76
CA ASP A 146 -12.08 -7.11 -3.89
C ASP A 146 -13.58 -6.89 -4.15
N GLY A 147 -13.97 -6.67 -5.41
CA GLY A 147 -15.36 -6.43 -5.78
C GLY A 147 -15.59 -6.14 -7.27
N GLU A 148 -16.85 -5.88 -7.61
CA GLU A 148 -17.32 -5.59 -8.99
C GLU A 148 -16.85 -4.21 -9.50
N ARG A 149 -16.50 -3.30 -8.59
CA ARG A 149 -15.79 -2.05 -8.92
C ARG A 149 -14.30 -2.36 -9.09
N SER A 150 -13.81 -2.24 -10.31
CA SER A 150 -12.42 -2.44 -10.70
C SER A 150 -11.53 -1.23 -10.36
N GLY A 151 -11.53 -0.83 -9.09
CA GLY A 151 -10.73 0.30 -8.58
C GLY A 151 -9.43 -0.12 -7.90
N TRP A 152 -8.42 0.74 -7.97
CA TRP A 152 -7.24 0.64 -7.12
C TRP A 152 -7.58 1.12 -5.71
N MET A 153 -7.22 0.32 -4.70
CA MET A 153 -7.31 0.77 -3.30
C MET A 153 -6.06 1.58 -2.90
N THR A 154 -4.95 1.39 -3.62
CA THR A 154 -3.77 2.25 -3.48
C THR A 154 -4.07 3.62 -4.08
N GLU A 155 -3.97 4.66 -3.27
CA GLU A 155 -4.04 6.05 -3.72
C GLU A 155 -2.74 6.40 -4.45
N ILE A 156 -2.85 6.89 -5.69
CA ILE A 156 -1.68 7.23 -6.50
C ILE A 156 -1.75 8.71 -6.85
N TYR A 157 -0.68 9.43 -6.52
CA TYR A 157 -0.51 10.85 -6.80
C TYR A 157 0.68 11.08 -7.69
N HIS A 158 0.56 12.04 -8.59
CA HIS A 158 1.64 12.56 -9.40
C HIS A 158 2.03 13.94 -8.91
N LYS A 159 3.32 14.20 -8.80
CA LYS A 159 3.85 15.53 -8.50
C LYS A 159 4.76 15.99 -9.63
N ASP A 160 4.26 16.94 -10.42
CA ASP A 160 5.02 17.59 -11.48
C ASP A 160 6.06 18.57 -10.91
N SER A 161 7.34 18.34 -11.23
CA SER A 161 8.44 19.26 -10.89
C SER A 161 8.53 20.47 -11.81
N SER A 162 7.65 20.59 -12.82
CA SER A 162 7.78 21.54 -13.94
C SER A 162 7.27 22.97 -13.68
N SER A 163 6.72 23.26 -12.49
CA SER A 163 6.31 24.63 -12.13
C SER A 163 7.44 25.37 -11.40
N SER A 164 8.28 26.04 -12.18
CA SER A 164 9.37 26.92 -11.74
C SER A 164 8.89 28.26 -11.13
N SER A 165 7.76 28.26 -10.42
CA SER A 165 7.37 29.35 -9.52
C SER A 165 6.37 28.85 -8.49
N SER A 166 6.74 28.98 -7.21
CA SER A 166 6.04 28.53 -5.99
C SER A 166 6.21 27.06 -5.60
N SER A 167 6.80 26.84 -4.42
CA SER A 167 7.09 25.55 -3.78
C SER A 167 5.84 24.82 -3.25
N LEU A 168 4.71 24.87 -3.96
CA LEU A 168 3.38 24.52 -3.42
C LEU A 168 2.46 23.84 -4.46
N SER A 169 2.99 23.12 -5.45
CA SER A 169 2.13 22.24 -6.26
C SER A 169 1.69 21.03 -5.41
N ALA A 170 0.40 21.02 -5.05
CA ALA A 170 -0.22 19.89 -4.37
C ALA A 170 -0.16 18.63 -5.27
N PRO A 171 0.11 17.43 -4.72
CA PRO A 171 0.10 16.20 -5.50
C PRO A 171 -1.26 16.01 -6.18
N GLN A 172 -1.28 15.81 -7.49
CA GLN A 172 -2.50 15.59 -8.25
C GLN A 172 -2.83 14.10 -8.22
N MET A 173 -4.05 13.75 -7.79
CA MET A 173 -4.49 12.35 -7.77
C MET A 173 -4.60 11.84 -9.20
N VAL A 174 -3.95 10.72 -9.49
CA VAL A 174 -4.04 10.04 -10.78
C VAL A 174 -5.39 9.34 -10.82
N SER A 175 -6.30 9.83 -11.66
CA SER A 175 -7.59 9.21 -11.89
C SER A 175 -7.41 8.13 -12.96
N CYS A 176 -7.23 6.88 -12.54
CA CYS A 176 -7.20 5.76 -13.49
C CYS A 176 -8.63 5.34 -13.84
N SER A 177 -8.93 5.22 -15.13
CA SER A 177 -10.20 4.65 -15.61
C SER A 177 -10.18 3.13 -15.46
N GLY A 178 -10.32 2.65 -14.23
CA GLY A 178 -10.37 1.23 -13.92
C GLY A 178 -8.99 0.54 -13.92
N TYR A 179 -8.98 -0.75 -14.26
CA TYR A 179 -7.80 -1.64 -14.22
C TYR A 179 -6.95 -1.57 -15.49
N ASP A 180 -6.59 -0.37 -15.98
CA ASP A 180 -5.66 -0.27 -17.10
C ASP A 180 -4.21 -0.22 -16.61
N VAL A 181 -3.51 -1.35 -16.78
CA VAL A 181 -2.09 -1.47 -16.42
C VAL A 181 -1.21 -0.59 -17.32
N ALA A 182 -1.61 -0.34 -18.57
CA ALA A 182 -0.84 0.49 -19.49
C ALA A 182 -0.84 1.96 -19.06
N GLU A 183 -1.95 2.43 -18.47
CA GLU A 183 -2.04 3.77 -17.87
C GLU A 183 -1.13 3.93 -16.65
N LEU A 184 -0.78 2.85 -15.94
CA LEU A 184 0.13 2.93 -14.79
C LEU A 184 1.59 2.66 -15.17
N ASP A 185 1.84 1.94 -16.27
CA ASP A 185 3.20 1.55 -16.66
C ASP A 185 4.10 2.78 -16.91
N TRP A 186 3.54 3.85 -17.51
CA TRP A 186 4.29 5.07 -17.70
C TRP A 186 4.66 5.78 -16.39
N LEU A 187 3.87 5.58 -15.33
CA LEU A 187 4.03 6.24 -14.04
C LEU A 187 5.07 5.54 -13.15
N PHE A 188 5.39 4.26 -13.38
CA PHE A 188 6.39 3.55 -12.59
C PHE A 188 7.60 3.14 -13.43
N ARG A 189 8.14 4.09 -14.20
CA ARG A 189 9.32 3.84 -15.04
C ARG A 189 10.58 3.70 -14.18
N PRO A 190 11.50 2.78 -14.54
CA PRO A 190 12.82 2.72 -13.92
C PRO A 190 13.53 4.07 -13.94
N GLY A 191 14.12 4.44 -12.81
CA GLY A 191 14.79 5.73 -12.62
C GLY A 191 13.93 6.80 -11.96
N GLY A 192 12.60 6.66 -11.97
CA GLY A 192 11.69 7.56 -11.23
C GLY A 192 11.83 7.42 -9.71
N PHE A 193 11.24 8.36 -8.98
CA PHE A 193 11.23 8.35 -7.51
C PHE A 193 9.79 8.30 -6.98
N VAL A 194 9.60 7.65 -5.84
CA VAL A 194 8.28 7.54 -5.21
C VAL A 194 8.38 7.69 -3.70
N ASP A 195 7.46 8.44 -3.11
CA ASP A 195 7.18 8.35 -1.67
C ASP A 195 6.08 7.31 -1.47
N ALA A 196 6.30 6.38 -0.54
CA ALA A 196 5.44 5.24 -0.33
C ALA A 196 4.96 5.14 1.12
N TYR A 197 3.65 4.96 1.28
CA TYR A 197 2.98 4.69 2.54
C TYR A 197 2.59 3.23 2.53
N LEU A 198 3.25 2.44 3.37
CA LEU A 198 3.32 0.99 3.25
C LEU A 198 2.75 0.32 4.49
N CYS A 199 1.96 -0.73 4.27
CA CYS A 199 1.58 -1.71 5.29
C CYS A 199 2.40 -2.98 5.11
N LEU A 200 2.71 -3.65 6.21
CA LEU A 200 3.33 -4.96 6.20
C LEU A 200 2.26 -6.03 6.38
N GLU A 201 2.06 -6.87 5.36
CA GLU A 201 1.10 -7.96 5.42
C GLU A 201 1.81 -9.31 5.33
N PRO A 202 1.76 -10.15 6.38
CA PRO A 202 2.25 -11.52 6.31
C PRO A 202 1.42 -12.35 5.31
N TYR A 203 2.07 -13.30 4.64
CA TYR A 203 1.43 -14.31 3.81
C TYR A 203 2.06 -15.68 4.05
N ASN A 204 1.25 -16.73 3.91
CA ASN A 204 1.68 -18.11 4.06
C ASN A 204 1.02 -18.95 2.96
N TYR A 205 1.65 -19.00 1.80
CA TYR A 205 1.25 -19.89 0.71
C TYR A 205 1.94 -21.25 0.89
N PRO A 206 1.38 -22.35 0.35
CA PRO A 206 1.94 -23.70 0.55
C PRO A 206 3.45 -23.80 0.32
N GLU A 207 3.97 -23.15 -0.73
CA GLU A 207 5.40 -23.17 -1.06
C GLU A 207 6.21 -22.02 -0.46
N ASN A 208 5.57 -20.87 -0.24
CA ASN A 208 6.26 -19.62 0.08
C ASN A 208 5.54 -18.85 1.20
N ALA A 209 6.27 -18.50 2.24
CA ALA A 209 5.80 -17.61 3.30
C ALA A 209 6.68 -16.37 3.39
N GLY A 210 6.15 -15.29 3.93
CA GLY A 210 6.91 -14.05 4.11
C GLY A 210 6.02 -12.87 4.44
N ILE A 211 6.55 -11.67 4.24
CA ILE A 211 5.84 -10.41 4.40
C ILE A 211 5.82 -9.70 3.05
N ARG A 212 4.67 -9.13 2.67
CA ARG A 212 4.53 -8.25 1.51
C ARG A 212 4.39 -6.81 1.97
N LEU A 213 5.11 -5.90 1.30
CA LEU A 213 4.88 -4.46 1.43
C LEU A 213 3.73 -4.07 0.52
N VAL A 214 2.63 -3.59 1.09
CA VAL A 214 1.44 -3.17 0.36
C VAL A 214 1.31 -1.66 0.46
N ALA A 215 1.27 -0.99 -0.68
CA ALA A 215 1.13 0.45 -0.74
C ALA A 215 -0.33 0.86 -0.50
N LYS A 216 -0.54 1.73 0.49
CA LYS A 216 -1.80 2.44 0.69
C LYS A 216 -1.82 3.73 -0.13
N LYS A 217 -0.69 4.43 -0.16
CA LYS A 217 -0.54 5.69 -0.89
C LYS A 217 0.85 5.77 -1.54
N LEU A 218 0.90 6.23 -2.77
CA LEU A 218 2.11 6.44 -3.56
C LEU A 218 2.11 7.87 -4.11
N ILE A 219 3.23 8.57 -3.98
CA ILE A 219 3.44 9.89 -4.57
C ILE A 219 4.64 9.79 -5.50
N VAL A 220 4.39 9.83 -6.80
CA VAL A 220 5.42 9.66 -7.83
C VAL A 220 5.99 11.02 -8.23
N HIS A 221 7.32 11.09 -8.27
CA HIS A 221 8.09 12.27 -8.61
C HIS A 221 8.91 12.02 -9.88
N TYR A 222 8.84 12.99 -10.79
CA TYR A 222 9.63 13.05 -12.03
C TYR A 222 10.29 14.43 -12.19
#